data_AF-A0A920UY42-F1
#
_entry.id   AF-A0A920UY42-F1
#
_cell.length_a   1.000
_cell.length_b   1.000
_cell.length_c   1.000
_cell.angle_alpha   90.00
_cell.angle_beta   90.00
_cell.angle_gamma   90.00
#
_symmetry.space_group_name_H-M   'P 1'
#
loop_
_entity.id
_entity.type
_entity.pdbx_description
1 polymer ?
#
loop_
_entity_poly.entity_id
_entity_poly.type
_entity_poly.pdbx_seq_one_letter_code
_entity_poly.pdbx_strand_id
1 'polypeptide(L)'
;MVGKRCTPVAFSVQPGEPVRRNVSVMTTRRGRVSIPVVRVASTYPLGLFLAWSRRIELAGDCIVFPEPSAPLPFPNFQADRPVGNAVVRSDGDDFQGFREYRVGDSYRHIHWKSLPRGNSLQLKTFAASHDRECWFDLMHTPGPGLERQLSQLCRWIIDAEVQQLHYGLRLGSVVLAPNTGQSHKLHCLKLLALYPLTD
;
A
#
# COMPACT_ATOMS: atom_id res chain seq x y z
N MET A 1 -9.86 -35.62 0.13
CA MET A 1 -10.04 -34.16 0.22
C MET A 1 -9.81 -33.56 -1.16
N VAL A 2 -10.86 -32.95 -1.70
CA VAL A 2 -10.99 -32.53 -3.09
C VAL A 2 -9.96 -31.43 -3.42
N GLY A 3 -9.16 -31.70 -4.45
CA GLY A 3 -8.05 -30.85 -4.88
C GLY A 3 -8.52 -29.47 -5.35
N LYS A 4 -7.88 -28.42 -4.83
CA LYS A 4 -7.71 -27.18 -5.58
C LYS A 4 -7.05 -27.58 -6.91
N ARG A 5 -7.77 -27.37 -8.02
CA ARG A 5 -7.25 -27.62 -9.37
C ARG A 5 -6.08 -26.68 -9.64
N CYS A 6 -4.86 -27.11 -9.31
CA CYS A 6 -3.68 -26.52 -9.89
C CYS A 6 -3.54 -27.07 -11.31
N THR A 7 -3.49 -26.18 -12.30
CA THR A 7 -3.20 -26.56 -13.67
C THR A 7 -1.76 -27.07 -13.74
N PRO A 8 -1.50 -28.27 -14.28
CA PRO A 8 -0.14 -28.77 -14.40
C PRO A 8 0.65 -27.87 -15.36
N VAL A 9 1.84 -27.46 -14.93
CA VAL A 9 2.78 -26.72 -15.79
C VAL A 9 3.60 -27.74 -16.57
N ALA A 10 3.32 -27.89 -17.86
CA ALA A 10 4.06 -28.78 -18.76
C ALA A 10 5.24 -28.03 -19.40
N PHE A 11 6.39 -28.69 -19.49
CA PHE A 11 7.58 -28.16 -20.12
C PHE A 11 8.51 -29.30 -20.56
N SER A 12 9.38 -29.02 -21.53
CA SER A 12 10.44 -29.92 -21.96
C SER A 12 11.78 -29.48 -21.37
N VAL A 13 12.66 -30.45 -21.10
CA VAL A 13 14.01 -30.24 -20.60
C VAL A 13 14.99 -30.86 -21.60
N GLN A 14 15.96 -30.08 -22.07
CA GLN A 14 17.01 -30.58 -22.95
C GLN A 14 18.11 -31.28 -22.15
N PRO A 15 18.83 -32.25 -22.74
CA PRO A 15 19.95 -32.91 -22.06
C PRO A 15 20.99 -31.90 -21.55
N GLY A 16 21.33 -32.00 -20.27
CA GLY A 16 22.36 -31.16 -19.64
C GLY A 16 21.94 -29.74 -19.28
N GLU A 17 20.72 -29.31 -19.58
CA GLU A 17 20.28 -27.92 -19.33
C GLU A 17 19.29 -27.83 -18.15
N PRO A 18 19.61 -27.06 -17.08
CA PRO A 18 18.67 -26.84 -15.99
C PRO A 18 17.55 -25.88 -16.42
N VAL A 19 16.29 -26.29 -16.25
CA VAL A 19 15.12 -25.47 -16.56
C VAL A 19 14.43 -25.00 -15.28
N ARG A 20 14.19 -23.68 -15.17
CA ARG A 20 13.38 -23.08 -14.10
C ARG A 20 11.96 -22.80 -14.59
N ARG A 21 10.96 -23.16 -13.79
CA ARG A 21 9.55 -22.90 -14.06
C ARG A 21 8.86 -22.37 -12.82
N ASN A 22 8.00 -21.37 -13.03
CA ASN A 22 7.16 -20.82 -11.98
C ASN A 22 5.83 -21.57 -11.98
N VAL A 23 5.39 -21.97 -10.80
CA VAL A 23 4.09 -22.60 -10.58
C VAL A 23 3.27 -21.67 -9.70
N SER A 24 2.13 -21.22 -10.20
CA SER A 24 1.23 -20.35 -9.44
C SER A 24 0.31 -21.19 -8.56
N VAL A 25 0.21 -20.81 -7.29
CA VAL A 25 -0.76 -21.41 -6.36
C VAL A 25 -1.94 -20.44 -6.24
N MET A 26 -3.11 -20.89 -6.68
CA MET A 26 -4.33 -20.10 -6.55
C MET A 26 -4.78 -20.06 -5.08
N THR A 27 -4.82 -18.84 -4.53
CA THR A 27 -5.27 -18.58 -3.16
C THR A 27 -6.56 -17.75 -3.22
N THR A 28 -7.47 -18.02 -2.28
CA THR A 28 -8.81 -17.40 -2.24
C THR A 28 -9.04 -16.57 -1.00
N ARG A 29 -8.12 -16.63 -0.03
CA ARG A 29 -8.19 -15.92 1.24
C ARG A 29 -6.81 -15.38 1.59
N ARG A 30 -6.78 -14.20 2.22
CA ARG A 30 -5.55 -13.61 2.77
C ARG A 30 -5.02 -14.42 3.95
N GLY A 31 -3.77 -14.16 4.32
CA GLY A 31 -3.13 -14.70 5.50
C GLY A 31 -1.98 -15.65 5.19
N ARG A 32 -1.55 -16.39 6.21
CA ARG A 32 -0.47 -17.37 6.09
C ARG A 32 -1.00 -18.62 5.37
N VAL A 33 -0.38 -18.97 4.26
CA VAL A 33 -0.73 -20.14 3.44
C VAL A 33 0.50 -21.03 3.34
N SER A 34 0.36 -22.27 3.82
CA SER A 34 1.41 -23.27 3.68
C SER A 34 1.55 -23.67 2.20
N ILE A 35 2.81 -23.77 1.74
CA ILE A 35 3.09 -24.13 0.35
C ILE A 35 2.66 -25.59 0.13
N PRO A 36 1.77 -25.86 -0.84
CA PRO A 36 1.33 -27.22 -1.08
C PRO A 36 2.48 -28.07 -1.61
N VAL A 37 2.41 -29.36 -1.29
CA VAL A 37 3.34 -30.37 -1.80
C VAL A 37 3.31 -30.41 -3.33
N VAL A 38 4.48 -30.42 -3.95
CA VAL A 38 4.64 -30.49 -5.41
C VAL A 38 4.98 -31.92 -5.83
N ARG A 39 4.50 -32.31 -7.02
CA ARG A 39 4.89 -33.55 -7.69
C ARG A 39 5.40 -33.21 -9.08
N VAL A 40 6.55 -33.75 -9.44
CA VAL A 40 7.07 -33.69 -10.81
C VAL A 40 6.79 -35.04 -11.45
N ALA A 41 6.27 -35.02 -12.68
CA ALA A 41 6.06 -36.22 -13.47
C ALA A 41 6.67 -36.05 -14.86
N SER A 42 7.18 -37.14 -15.41
CA SER A 42 7.77 -37.21 -16.74
C SER A 42 7.23 -38.43 -17.47
N THR A 43 7.03 -38.28 -18.78
CA THR A 43 6.67 -39.36 -19.69
C THR A 43 7.83 -39.73 -20.62
N TYR A 44 9.00 -39.10 -20.44
CA TYR A 44 10.20 -39.39 -21.23
C TYR A 44 10.72 -40.82 -20.98
N PRO A 45 11.32 -41.50 -21.97
CA PRO A 45 11.52 -41.06 -23.36
C PRO A 45 10.34 -41.34 -24.31
N LEU A 46 9.56 -42.38 -24.04
CA LEU A 46 8.63 -42.94 -25.05
C LEU A 46 7.16 -42.52 -24.89
N GLY A 47 6.78 -41.86 -23.79
CA GLY A 47 5.39 -41.48 -23.55
C GLY A 47 4.50 -42.60 -22.98
N LEU A 48 5.04 -43.80 -22.79
CA LEU A 48 4.25 -45.01 -22.48
C LEU A 48 3.89 -45.14 -20.99
N PHE A 49 4.68 -44.53 -20.11
CA PHE A 49 4.49 -44.59 -18.66
C PHE A 49 4.75 -43.23 -18.03
N LEU A 50 4.16 -42.98 -16.87
CA LEU A 50 4.45 -41.82 -16.03
C LEU A 50 5.49 -42.22 -14.99
N ALA A 51 6.69 -41.64 -15.07
CA ALA A 51 7.63 -41.60 -13.96
C ALA A 51 7.31 -40.38 -13.11
N TRP A 52 7.11 -40.54 -11.80
CA TRP A 52 6.85 -39.42 -10.89
C TRP A 52 7.87 -39.36 -9.76
N SER A 53 8.17 -38.13 -9.33
CA SER A 53 8.94 -37.88 -8.12
C SER A 53 8.13 -38.25 -6.89
N ARG A 54 8.82 -38.58 -5.78
CA ARG A 54 8.21 -38.49 -4.45
C ARG A 54 7.65 -37.08 -4.24
N ARG A 55 6.64 -36.98 -3.38
CA ARG A 55 6.10 -35.71 -2.89
C ARG A 55 7.23 -34.81 -2.42
N ILE A 56 7.43 -33.69 -3.13
CA ILE A 56 8.45 -32.69 -2.81
C ILE A 56 7.80 -31.70 -1.86
N GLU A 57 8.24 -31.74 -0.61
CA GLU A 57 7.83 -30.79 0.41
C GLU A 57 8.68 -29.52 0.27
N LEU A 58 8.01 -28.40 0.02
CA LEU A 58 8.65 -27.10 0.02
C LEU A 58 8.47 -26.55 1.44
N ALA A 59 9.56 -26.51 2.21
CA ALA A 59 9.53 -25.95 3.55
C ALA A 59 9.33 -24.42 3.44
N GLY A 60 8.16 -23.95 3.88
CA GLY A 60 7.88 -22.53 3.98
C GLY A 60 6.39 -22.19 3.92
N ASP A 61 6.07 -21.04 4.49
CA ASP A 61 4.77 -20.42 4.38
C ASP A 61 4.85 -19.15 3.54
N CYS A 62 3.81 -18.89 2.76
CA CYS A 62 3.64 -17.65 2.04
C CYS A 62 2.62 -16.75 2.77
N ILE A 63 2.81 -15.44 2.69
CA ILE A 63 1.83 -14.46 3.15
C ILE A 63 1.06 -13.97 1.93
N VAL A 64 -0.25 -14.23 1.90
CA VAL A 64 -1.16 -13.73 0.87
C VAL A 64 -1.75 -12.41 1.36
N PHE A 65 -1.47 -11.33 0.63
CA PHE A 65 -2.03 -10.00 0.93
C PHE A 65 -3.52 -9.92 0.59
N PRO A 66 -4.28 -9.02 1.23
CA PRO A 66 -5.67 -8.76 0.85
C PRO A 66 -5.77 -8.31 -0.61
N GLU A 67 -6.81 -8.73 -1.30
CA GLU A 67 -7.13 -8.22 -2.64
C GLU A 67 -7.49 -6.73 -2.54
N PRO A 68 -6.86 -5.83 -3.33
CA PRO A 68 -7.17 -4.41 -3.27
C PRO A 68 -8.57 -4.13 -3.80
N SER A 69 -9.29 -3.26 -3.09
CA SER A 69 -10.59 -2.75 -3.53
C SER A 69 -10.46 -1.84 -4.78
N ALA A 70 -11.60 -1.41 -5.33
CA ALA A 70 -11.62 -0.35 -6.32
C ALA A 70 -11.02 0.96 -5.73
N PRO A 71 -10.35 1.78 -6.55
CA PRO A 71 -9.79 3.04 -6.06
C PRO A 71 -10.87 3.95 -5.47
N LEU A 72 -10.59 4.48 -4.29
CA LEU A 72 -11.37 5.53 -3.62
C LEU A 72 -10.43 6.67 -3.25
N PRO A 73 -10.92 7.92 -3.18
CA PRO A 73 -10.10 9.05 -2.74
C PRO A 73 -9.50 8.76 -1.36
N PHE A 74 -8.32 9.33 -1.10
CA PHE A 74 -7.77 9.25 0.24
C PHE A 74 -8.72 9.94 1.22
N PRO A 75 -8.94 9.35 2.38
CA PRO A 75 -9.63 10.03 3.44
C PRO A 75 -8.78 11.21 3.92
N ASN A 76 -9.42 12.37 4.09
CA ASN A 76 -8.78 13.57 4.63
C ASN A 76 -8.55 13.41 6.13
N PHE A 77 -7.69 12.49 6.55
CA PHE A 77 -7.28 12.40 7.95
C PHE A 77 -6.14 13.39 8.18
N GLN A 78 -6.50 14.66 8.37
CA GLN A 78 -5.64 15.54 9.12
C GLN A 78 -5.48 14.92 10.51
N ALA A 79 -4.23 14.78 10.96
CA ALA A 79 -3.90 14.12 12.21
C ALA A 79 -4.65 14.76 13.38
N ASP A 80 -5.78 14.16 13.80
CA ASP A 80 -6.32 14.37 15.14
C ASP A 80 -5.33 13.70 16.11
N ARG A 81 -4.32 14.50 16.51
CA ARG A 81 -3.42 14.14 17.59
C ARG A 81 -4.23 14.08 18.89
N PRO A 82 -4.06 13.03 19.71
CA PRO A 82 -4.66 13.03 21.04
C PRO A 82 -4.07 14.19 21.86
N VAL A 83 -4.98 14.85 22.58
CA VAL A 83 -4.81 15.99 23.49
C VAL A 83 -3.48 15.98 24.24
N GLY A 84 -2.60 16.93 23.92
CA GLY A 84 -1.31 17.11 24.60
C GLY A 84 -0.31 18.01 23.87
N ASN A 85 -0.79 19.05 23.19
CA ASN A 85 -0.10 20.26 22.71
C ASN A 85 -0.81 20.73 21.43
N ALA A 86 -1.80 21.60 21.64
CA ALA A 86 -2.50 22.28 20.56
C ALA A 86 -1.52 23.19 19.82
N VAL A 87 -0.98 22.70 18.70
CA VAL A 87 -0.71 23.58 17.57
C VAL A 87 -1.90 23.42 16.63
N VAL A 88 -2.89 24.28 16.85
CA VAL A 88 -3.88 24.63 15.84
C VAL A 88 -3.08 25.08 14.62
N ARG A 89 -2.89 24.22 13.62
CA ARG A 89 -2.52 24.67 12.27
C ARG A 89 -3.80 25.09 11.58
N SER A 90 -4.35 26.21 12.04
CA SER A 90 -5.33 26.98 11.26
C SER A 90 -4.59 27.63 10.12
N ASP A 91 -5.13 27.51 8.92
CA ASP A 91 -4.96 28.39 7.75
C ASP A 91 -3.68 29.26 7.79
N GLY A 92 -2.56 28.60 7.55
CA GLY A 92 -1.23 29.13 7.79
C GLY A 92 -0.21 28.26 7.08
N ASP A 93 -0.40 28.10 5.78
CA ASP A 93 0.68 27.66 4.90
C ASP A 93 1.90 28.55 5.17
N ASP A 94 3.06 27.91 5.19
CA ASP A 94 4.31 28.51 5.61
C ASP A 94 4.63 29.77 4.77
N PHE A 95 4.65 30.91 5.44
CA PHE A 95 4.95 32.21 4.83
C PHE A 95 6.40 32.22 4.33
N GLN A 96 6.60 32.12 3.01
CA GLN A 96 7.95 32.13 2.41
C GLN A 96 8.45 33.52 2.04
N GLY A 97 7.57 34.52 1.97
CA GLY A 97 7.95 35.91 1.73
C GLY A 97 6.98 36.69 0.86
N PHE A 98 7.44 37.85 0.42
CA PHE A 98 6.69 38.80 -0.39
C PHE A 98 7.16 38.75 -1.84
N ARG A 99 6.24 38.57 -2.78
CA ARG A 99 6.49 38.70 -4.22
C ARG A 99 5.75 39.92 -4.75
N GLU A 100 6.32 40.62 -5.72
CA GLU A 100 5.64 41.71 -6.41
C GLU A 100 4.40 41.21 -7.17
N TYR A 101 3.26 41.89 -6.99
CA TYR A 101 1.98 41.57 -7.60
C TYR A 101 2.06 41.65 -9.13
N ARG A 102 1.57 40.62 -9.82
CA ARG A 102 1.41 40.63 -11.27
C ARG A 102 -0.07 40.66 -11.64
N VAL A 103 -0.38 41.31 -12.76
CA VAL A 103 -1.74 41.38 -13.30
C VAL A 103 -2.22 39.95 -13.60
N GLY A 104 -3.24 39.49 -12.85
CA GLY A 104 -3.76 38.12 -12.90
C GLY A 104 -3.76 37.40 -11.55
N ASP A 105 -3.03 37.91 -10.55
CA ASP A 105 -2.97 37.33 -9.21
C ASP A 105 -4.23 37.66 -8.38
N SER A 106 -4.67 36.72 -7.54
CA SER A 106 -5.89 36.86 -6.72
C SER A 106 -5.74 37.92 -5.63
N TYR A 107 -6.65 38.90 -5.63
CA TYR A 107 -6.66 40.02 -4.67
C TYR A 107 -6.75 39.59 -3.19
N ARG A 108 -7.15 38.34 -2.90
CA ARG A 108 -7.29 37.83 -1.52
C ARG A 108 -5.97 37.67 -0.78
N HIS A 109 -4.82 37.66 -1.47
CA HIS A 109 -3.49 37.41 -0.87
C HIS A 109 -2.60 38.66 -0.81
N ILE A 110 -3.16 39.84 -1.09
CA ILE A 110 -2.43 41.10 -1.02
C ILE A 110 -2.06 41.39 0.43
N HIS A 111 -0.83 41.82 0.72
CA HIS A 111 -0.49 42.24 2.08
C HIS A 111 -0.74 43.75 2.25
N TRP A 112 -1.98 44.14 2.54
CA TRP A 112 -2.41 45.56 2.58
C TRP A 112 -1.59 46.46 3.53
N LYS A 113 -0.87 45.89 4.49
CA LYS A 113 0.01 46.65 5.40
C LYS A 113 1.31 47.17 4.76
N SER A 114 1.67 46.74 3.54
CA SER A 114 2.88 47.25 2.84
C SER A 114 2.65 48.54 2.04
N LEU A 115 1.41 49.04 1.99
CA LEU A 115 1.01 50.17 1.13
C LEU A 115 1.55 51.58 1.49
N PRO A 116 1.87 51.97 2.75
CA PRO A 116 2.04 53.40 3.07
C PRO A 116 3.37 54.07 2.66
N ARG A 117 4.30 53.41 1.98
CA ARG A 117 5.66 53.98 1.74
C ARG A 117 6.18 53.88 0.30
N GLY A 118 5.29 53.83 -0.69
CA GLY A 118 5.68 53.92 -2.11
C GLY A 118 6.37 52.69 -2.70
N ASN A 119 6.34 51.55 -1.98
CA ASN A 119 6.81 50.29 -2.54
C ASN A 119 5.65 49.54 -3.24
N SER A 120 6.01 48.79 -4.28
CA SER A 120 5.12 48.01 -5.12
C SER A 120 4.28 47.00 -4.33
N LEU A 121 3.09 46.66 -4.86
CA LEU A 121 2.16 45.72 -4.23
C LEU A 121 2.87 44.38 -3.97
N GLN A 122 2.86 43.92 -2.73
CA GLN A 122 3.45 42.65 -2.34
C GLN A 122 2.35 41.61 -2.06
N LEU A 123 2.42 40.48 -2.77
CA LEU A 123 1.59 39.31 -2.59
C LEU A 123 2.27 38.35 -1.59
N LYS A 124 1.49 37.86 -0.64
CA LYS A 124 1.92 36.81 0.29
C LYS A 124 2.03 35.49 -0.50
N THR A 125 3.25 34.98 -0.68
CA THR A 125 3.45 33.68 -1.36
C THR A 125 3.47 32.58 -0.31
N PHE A 126 2.62 31.57 -0.50
CA PHE A 126 2.50 30.40 0.36
C PHE A 126 3.27 29.25 -0.29
N ALA A 127 4.14 28.60 0.47
CA ALA A 127 4.75 27.35 0.03
C ALA A 127 3.73 26.22 0.21
N ALA A 128 3.48 25.44 -0.84
CA ALA A 128 2.79 24.17 -0.70
C ALA A 128 3.71 23.18 0.02
N SER A 129 3.72 23.22 1.35
CA SER A 129 4.50 22.30 2.18
C SER A 129 3.97 20.88 2.00
N HIS A 130 4.73 20.06 1.27
CA HIS A 130 4.47 18.67 0.90
C HIS A 130 4.62 17.70 2.08
N ASP A 131 3.93 17.97 3.20
CA ASP A 131 3.91 17.03 4.33
C ASP A 131 2.48 16.71 4.74
N ARG A 132 1.71 16.27 3.74
CA ARG A 132 0.40 15.66 3.98
C ARG A 132 0.63 14.23 4.45
N GLU A 133 0.81 14.07 5.76
CA GLU A 133 0.75 12.76 6.40
C GLU A 133 -0.68 12.21 6.30
N CYS A 134 -0.84 11.05 5.66
CA CYS A 134 -2.11 10.35 5.56
C CYS A 134 -2.19 9.27 6.64
N TRP A 135 -3.27 9.23 7.42
CA TRP A 135 -3.50 8.14 8.36
C TRP A 135 -4.54 7.17 7.83
N PHE A 136 -4.27 5.87 7.77
CA PHE A 136 -5.27 4.88 7.39
C PHE A 136 -5.73 4.12 8.61
N ASP A 137 -7.01 4.26 8.97
CA ASP A 137 -7.59 3.66 10.18
C ASP A 137 -8.70 2.68 9.81
N LEU A 138 -8.57 1.45 10.29
CA LEU A 138 -9.56 0.40 10.11
C LEU A 138 -10.96 0.81 10.60
N MET A 139 -11.06 1.51 11.72
CA MET A 139 -12.34 1.92 12.31
C MET A 139 -13.09 2.93 11.44
N HIS A 140 -12.34 3.74 10.69
CA HIS A 140 -12.86 4.79 9.82
C HIS A 140 -12.88 4.40 8.34
N THR A 141 -12.57 3.14 8.02
CA THR A 141 -12.54 2.64 6.64
C THR A 141 -13.95 2.30 6.16
N PRO A 142 -14.38 2.80 4.99
CA PRO A 142 -15.68 2.47 4.42
C PRO A 142 -15.71 1.02 3.93
N GLY A 143 -16.84 0.35 4.14
CA GLY A 143 -17.09 -0.99 3.61
C GLY A 143 -17.85 -1.87 4.60
N PRO A 144 -18.73 -2.76 4.10
CA PRO A 144 -19.47 -3.68 4.97
C PRO A 144 -18.54 -4.81 5.43
N GLY A 145 -18.10 -4.72 6.69
CA GLY A 145 -17.34 -5.77 7.38
C GLY A 145 -15.83 -5.74 7.13
N LEU A 146 -15.12 -6.55 7.92
CA LEU A 146 -13.67 -6.49 8.06
C LEU A 146 -12.91 -6.75 6.75
N GLU A 147 -13.33 -7.75 5.97
CA GLU A 147 -12.68 -8.12 4.70
C GLU A 147 -12.64 -6.94 3.72
N ARG A 148 -13.77 -6.24 3.57
CA ARG A 148 -13.89 -5.09 2.66
C ARG A 148 -13.07 -3.90 3.15
N GLN A 149 -13.03 -3.67 4.46
CA GLN A 149 -12.19 -2.64 5.05
C GLN A 149 -10.70 -2.92 4.81
N LEU A 150 -10.24 -4.16 5.01
CA LEU A 150 -8.84 -4.54 4.77
C LEU A 150 -8.48 -4.47 3.28
N SER A 151 -9.39 -4.84 2.38
CA SER A 151 -9.23 -4.62 0.93
C SER A 151 -9.11 -3.14 0.57
N GLN A 152 -9.86 -2.28 1.24
CA GLN A 152 -9.80 -0.83 1.02
C GLN A 152 -8.50 -0.22 1.56
N LEU A 153 -8.06 -0.62 2.76
CA LEU A 153 -6.77 -0.22 3.32
C LEU A 153 -5.62 -0.68 2.42
N CYS A 154 -5.67 -1.91 1.91
CA CYS A 154 -4.70 -2.42 0.95
C CYS A 154 -4.63 -1.53 -0.29
N ARG A 155 -5.79 -1.12 -0.82
CA ARG A 155 -5.86 -0.21 -1.97
C ARG A 155 -5.22 1.14 -1.67
N TRP A 156 -5.54 1.76 -0.54
CA TRP A 156 -4.96 3.04 -0.15
C TRP A 156 -3.45 2.98 0.07
N ILE A 157 -2.92 1.90 0.66
CA ILE A 157 -1.47 1.72 0.80
C ILE A 157 -0.78 1.65 -0.57
N ILE A 158 -1.38 0.91 -1.53
CA ILE A 158 -0.84 0.81 -2.88
C ILE A 158 -0.85 2.17 -3.57
N ASP A 159 -1.98 2.90 -3.49
CA ASP A 159 -2.12 4.22 -4.10
C ASP A 159 -1.18 5.25 -3.45
N ALA A 160 -1.00 5.20 -2.12
CA ALA A 160 -0.13 6.11 -1.38
C ALA A 160 1.35 5.88 -1.72
N GLU A 161 1.75 4.61 -1.90
CA GLU A 161 3.09 4.29 -2.37
C GLU A 161 3.33 4.79 -3.80
N VAL A 162 2.35 4.62 -4.70
CA VAL A 162 2.46 5.14 -6.08
C VAL A 162 2.60 6.66 -6.09
N GLN A 163 1.94 7.35 -5.17
CA GLN A 163 2.02 8.81 -5.01
C GLN A 163 3.16 9.29 -4.11
N GLN A 164 3.98 8.37 -3.56
CA GLN A 164 5.09 8.67 -2.65
C GLN A 164 4.68 9.53 -1.44
N LEU A 165 3.47 9.31 -0.89
CA LEU A 165 2.94 10.02 0.27
C LEU A 165 3.40 9.37 1.58
N HIS A 166 3.67 10.17 2.62
CA HIS A 166 3.87 9.64 3.97
C HIS A 166 2.54 9.15 4.54
N TYR A 167 2.46 7.85 4.87
CA TYR A 167 1.24 7.27 5.43
C TYR A 167 1.47 6.42 6.67
N GLY A 168 0.60 6.55 7.66
CA GLY A 168 0.52 5.71 8.85
C GLY A 168 -0.64 4.72 8.76
N LEU A 169 -0.58 3.63 9.54
CA LEU A 169 -1.61 2.59 9.57
C LEU A 169 -2.05 2.32 11.01
N ARG A 170 -3.35 2.31 11.26
CA ARG A 170 -3.98 1.98 12.55
C ARG A 170 -4.90 0.77 12.38
N LEU A 171 -4.57 -0.33 13.05
CA LEU A 171 -5.32 -1.58 13.07
C LEU A 171 -5.65 -1.93 14.52
N GLY A 172 -6.74 -1.39 15.05
CA GLY A 172 -7.12 -1.61 16.46
C GLY A 172 -6.03 -1.10 17.41
N SER A 173 -5.34 -2.01 18.11
CA SER A 173 -4.23 -1.71 19.02
C SER A 173 -2.88 -1.50 18.33
N VAL A 174 -2.73 -1.94 17.08
CA VAL A 174 -1.47 -1.83 16.33
C VAL A 174 -1.43 -0.50 15.58
N VAL A 175 -0.41 0.30 15.86
CA VAL A 175 -0.19 1.60 15.21
C VAL A 175 1.19 1.63 14.56
N LEU A 176 1.24 1.82 13.25
CA LEU A 176 2.44 2.13 12.49
C LEU A 176 2.49 3.62 12.21
N ALA A 177 3.59 4.25 12.63
CA ALA A 177 3.85 5.66 12.37
C ALA A 177 3.96 5.95 10.86
N PRO A 178 3.67 7.19 10.41
CA PRO A 178 3.80 7.57 9.03
C PRO A 178 5.23 7.37 8.51
N ASN A 179 5.34 6.67 7.39
CA ASN A 179 6.60 6.46 6.70
C ASN A 179 6.32 6.22 5.21
N THR A 180 7.38 6.12 4.40
CA THR A 180 7.32 5.86 2.96
C THR A 180 8.25 4.72 2.57
N GLY A 181 8.00 4.16 1.38
CA GLY A 181 8.92 3.24 0.73
C GLY A 181 8.51 1.77 0.85
N GLN A 182 9.17 0.96 0.04
CA GLN A 182 8.83 -0.43 -0.18
C GLN A 182 8.82 -1.28 1.10
N SER A 183 9.76 -1.03 2.03
CA SER A 183 9.81 -1.72 3.32
C SER A 183 8.59 -1.43 4.18
N HIS A 184 8.15 -0.17 4.22
CA HIS A 184 6.97 0.27 4.97
C HIS A 184 5.69 -0.30 4.36
N LYS A 185 5.55 -0.23 3.02
CA LYS A 185 4.45 -0.87 2.28
C LYS A 185 4.33 -2.36 2.60
N LEU A 186 5.44 -3.10 2.53
CA LEU A 186 5.44 -4.53 2.81
C LEU A 186 5.07 -4.83 4.26
N HIS A 187 5.52 -4.00 5.21
CA HIS A 187 5.14 -4.15 6.61
C HIS A 187 3.64 -3.93 6.81
N CYS A 188 3.08 -2.86 6.24
CA CYS A 188 1.65 -2.57 6.30
C CYS A 188 0.81 -3.69 5.68
N LEU A 189 1.17 -4.17 4.48
CA LEU A 189 0.44 -5.26 3.80
C LEU A 189 0.52 -6.58 4.56
N LYS A 190 1.66 -6.89 5.20
CA LYS A 190 1.79 -8.06 6.07
C LYS A 190 0.86 -7.98 7.27
N LEU A 191 0.77 -6.83 7.93
CA LEU A 191 -0.16 -6.63 9.04
C LEU A 191 -1.61 -6.82 8.59
N LEU A 192 -2.00 -6.25 7.45
CA LEU A 192 -3.34 -6.45 6.90
C LEU A 192 -3.62 -7.93 6.57
N ALA A 193 -2.62 -8.64 6.03
CA ALA A 193 -2.74 -10.06 5.70
C ALA A 193 -3.02 -10.92 6.95
N LEU A 194 -2.37 -10.58 8.06
CA LEU A 194 -2.45 -11.33 9.31
C LEU A 194 -3.55 -10.82 10.26
N TYR A 195 -4.34 -9.81 9.90
CA TYR A 195 -5.41 -9.30 10.76
C TYR A 195 -6.77 -10.01 10.49
N PRO A 196 -7.59 -10.33 11.51
CA PRO A 196 -7.33 -10.28 12.96
C PRO A 196 -6.72 -11.60 13.45
N LEU A 197 -6.09 -12.36 12.55
CA LEU A 197 -5.57 -13.71 12.76
C LEU A 197 -4.46 -13.61 13.80
N THR A 198 -4.87 -13.67 15.06
CA THR A 198 -3.99 -13.89 16.20
C THR A 198 -3.49 -15.32 16.02
N ASP A 199 -2.18 -15.51 16.12
CA ASP A 199 -1.54 -16.84 16.02
C ASP A 199 -2.20 -17.88 16.94
#